data_AF-A0A9E2QZ05-F1
#
_entry.id   AF-A0A9E2QZ05-F1
#
_cell.length_a   1.000
_cell.length_b   1.000
_cell.length_c   1.000
_cell.angle_alpha   90.00
_cell.angle_beta   90.00
_cell.angle_gamma   90.00
#
_symmetry.space_group_name_H-M   'P 1'
#
loop_
_entity.id
_entity.type
_entity.pdbx_description
1 polymer ?
#
loop_
_entity_poly.entity_id
_entity_poly.type
_entity_poly.pdbx_seq_one_letter_code
_entity_poly.pdbx_strand_id
1 'polypeptide(L)'
;PEYHEVVVWGQLGERCNQVLHKGERVFITGRLQTRSWEGQDGNKRYKTEVIADTVIGPDQVNKNMGGAGDSLIPPMPSETDQSAPAAAPAKTGAKKGAPTPDDEEINIDDIPF
;
A
#
# COMPACT_ATOMS: atom_id res chain seq x y z
N PRO A 1 -27.28 -12.25 9.87
CA PRO A 1 -26.05 -11.43 10.01
C PRO A 1 -24.86 -12.32 9.69
N GLU A 2 -23.89 -11.81 8.97
CA GLU A 2 -22.67 -12.55 8.62
C GLU A 2 -21.49 -11.97 9.40
N TYR A 3 -20.56 -12.84 9.78
CA TYR A 3 -19.34 -12.47 10.49
C TYR A 3 -18.16 -13.00 9.71
N HIS A 4 -17.18 -12.13 9.49
CA HIS A 4 -16.00 -12.42 8.71
C HIS A 4 -14.77 -12.21 9.60
N GLU A 5 -13.84 -13.18 9.58
CA GLU A 5 -12.54 -13.00 10.22
C GLU A 5 -11.59 -12.31 9.25
N VAL A 6 -11.02 -11.19 9.70
CA VAL A 6 -10.07 -10.39 8.93
C VAL A 6 -8.73 -10.41 9.65
N VAL A 7 -7.68 -10.74 8.90
CA VAL A 7 -6.32 -10.82 9.40
C VAL A 7 -5.51 -9.68 8.82
N VAL A 8 -4.93 -8.86 9.69
CA VAL A 8 -4.14 -7.68 9.34
C VAL A 8 -2.75 -7.81 9.95
N TRP A 9 -1.70 -7.64 9.14
CA TRP A 9 -0.32 -7.87 9.56
C TRP A 9 0.52 -6.59 9.53
N GLY A 10 1.67 -6.64 10.21
CA GLY A 10 2.68 -5.59 10.22
C GLY A 10 2.15 -4.24 10.71
N GLN A 11 2.66 -3.16 10.12
CA GLN A 11 2.34 -1.78 10.52
C GLN A 11 0.84 -1.45 10.38
N LEU A 12 0.13 -2.07 9.43
CA LEU A 12 -1.31 -1.86 9.29
C LEU A 12 -2.07 -2.41 10.51
N GLY A 13 -1.65 -3.57 11.03
CA GLY A 13 -2.21 -4.16 12.25
C GLY A 13 -1.98 -3.28 13.48
N GLU A 14 -0.80 -2.69 13.62
CA GLU A 14 -0.48 -1.76 14.70
C GLU A 14 -1.36 -0.49 14.66
N ARG A 15 -1.54 0.10 13.47
CA ARG A 15 -2.45 1.25 13.30
C ARG A 15 -3.89 0.88 13.62
N CYS A 16 -4.34 -0.29 13.16
CA CYS A 16 -5.67 -0.80 13.50
C CYS A 16 -5.85 -0.95 15.01
N ASN A 17 -4.84 -1.42 15.73
CA ASN A 17 -4.91 -1.55 17.19
C ASN A 17 -5.03 -0.19 17.91
N GLN A 18 -4.37 0.86 17.40
CA GLN A 18 -4.38 2.19 18.02
C GLN A 18 -5.65 2.99 17.71
N VAL A 19 -6.22 2.80 16.52
CA VAL A 19 -7.29 3.66 16.00
C VAL A 19 -8.66 2.98 16.05
N LEU A 20 -8.74 1.66 15.86
CA LEU A 20 -10.02 0.97 15.74
C LEU A 20 -10.57 0.51 17.09
N HIS A 21 -11.84 0.83 17.32
CA HIS A 21 -12.60 0.40 18.48
C HIS A 21 -13.81 -0.45 18.08
N LYS A 22 -14.34 -1.24 19.02
CA LYS A 22 -15.51 -2.08 18.78
C LYS A 22 -16.72 -1.22 18.36
N GLY A 23 -17.35 -1.60 17.24
CA GLY A 23 -18.55 -0.94 16.73
C GLY A 23 -18.28 0.10 15.63
N GLU A 24 -17.02 0.38 15.34
CA GLU A 24 -16.66 1.26 14.24
C GLU A 24 -16.84 0.58 12.88
N ARG A 25 -17.18 1.40 11.88
CA ARG A 25 -17.31 0.95 10.49
C ARG A 25 -15.96 1.11 9.81
N VAL A 26 -15.57 0.06 9.10
CA VAL A 26 -14.33 0.01 8.36
C VAL A 26 -14.58 -0.51 6.96
N PHE A 27 -13.80 -0.01 6.01
CA PHE A 27 -13.73 -0.57 4.67
C PHE A 27 -12.41 -1.35 4.54
N ILE A 28 -12.49 -2.58 4.04
CA ILE A 28 -11.38 -3.51 4.00
C ILE A 28 -11.27 -4.06 2.58
N THR A 29 -10.07 -4.01 2.02
CA THR A 29 -9.74 -4.70 0.76
C THR A 29 -8.59 -5.65 0.99
N GLY A 30 -8.62 -6.76 0.29
CA GLY A 30 -7.57 -7.76 0.38
C GLY A 30 -7.94 -9.01 -0.39
N ARG A 31 -7.42 -10.15 0.07
CA ARG A 31 -7.64 -11.45 -0.56
C ARG A 31 -8.33 -12.42 0.39
N LEU A 32 -9.15 -13.31 -0.19
CA LEU A 32 -9.75 -14.42 0.54
C LEU A 32 -8.76 -15.58 0.57
N GLN A 33 -8.49 -16.13 1.76
CA GLN A 33 -7.59 -17.25 1.94
C GLN A 33 -8.26 -18.33 2.78
N THR A 34 -8.23 -19.56 2.30
CA THR A 34 -8.69 -20.73 3.05
C THR A 34 -7.47 -21.50 3.55
N ARG A 35 -7.32 -21.62 4.86
CA ARG A 35 -6.29 -22.47 5.47
C ARG A 35 -6.90 -23.69 6.11
N SER A 36 -6.12 -24.77 6.15
CA SER A 36 -6.46 -25.96 6.91
C SER A 36 -5.45 -26.21 8.03
N TRP A 37 -5.94 -26.61 9.19
CA TRP A 37 -5.10 -27.05 10.30
C TRP A 37 -5.70 -28.30 10.95
N GLU A 38 -4.87 -29.08 11.63
CA GLU A 38 -5.32 -30.23 12.40
C GLU A 38 -5.76 -29.77 13.79
N GLY A 39 -6.98 -30.12 14.17
CA GLY A 39 -7.47 -29.91 15.52
C GLY A 39 -6.82 -30.89 16.49
N GLN A 40 -6.89 -30.58 17.79
CA GLN A 40 -6.37 -31.44 18.85
C GLN A 40 -7.03 -32.84 18.87
N ASP A 41 -8.21 -32.94 18.26
CA ASP A 41 -8.99 -34.16 18.07
C ASP A 41 -8.54 -34.99 16.83
N GLY A 42 -7.47 -34.59 16.14
CA GLY A 42 -6.99 -35.20 14.89
C GLY A 42 -7.81 -34.86 13.64
N ASN A 43 -8.87 -34.06 13.79
CA ASN A 43 -9.75 -33.68 12.68
C ASN A 43 -9.20 -32.47 11.92
N LYS A 44 -9.11 -32.57 10.59
CA LYS A 44 -8.74 -31.45 9.70
C LYS A 44 -9.86 -30.42 9.67
N ARG A 45 -9.56 -29.19 10.09
CA ARG A 45 -10.47 -28.04 10.04
C ARG A 45 -10.05 -27.08 8.95
N TYR A 46 -11.04 -26.39 8.38
CA TYR A 46 -10.84 -25.36 7.37
C TYR A 46 -11.36 -24.03 7.90
N LYS A 47 -10.68 -22.94 7.56
CA LYS A 47 -11.14 -21.59 7.88
C LYS A 47 -10.84 -20.68 6.71
N THR A 48 -11.85 -19.92 6.36
CA THR A 48 -11.77 -18.88 5.34
C THR A 48 -11.60 -17.54 6.06
N GLU A 49 -10.50 -16.86 5.80
CA GLU A 49 -10.13 -15.57 6.38
C GLU A 49 -9.90 -14.56 5.25
N VAL A 50 -10.14 -13.27 5.53
CA VAL A 50 -9.75 -12.18 4.63
C VAL A 50 -8.40 -11.65 5.08
N ILE A 51 -7.37 -11.78 4.25
CA ILE A 51 -6.08 -11.14 4.50
C ILE A 51 -6.15 -9.72 3.97
N ALA A 52 -6.11 -8.73 4.86
CA ALA A 52 -6.27 -7.33 4.50
C ALA A 52 -4.98 -6.75 3.91
N ASP A 53 -5.11 -6.14 2.74
CA ASP A 53 -4.06 -5.35 2.11
C ASP A 53 -4.26 -3.85 2.41
N THR A 54 -5.51 -3.41 2.63
CA THR A 54 -5.82 -2.03 3.03
C THR A 54 -7.02 -2.00 3.97
N VAL A 55 -6.94 -1.14 4.98
CA VAL A 55 -8.03 -0.86 5.94
C VAL A 55 -8.24 0.65 6.02
N ILE A 56 -9.47 1.09 5.75
CA ILE A 56 -9.88 2.49 5.84
C ILE A 56 -10.86 2.62 7.00
N GLY A 57 -10.47 3.40 8.01
CA GLY A 57 -11.27 3.68 9.19
C GLY A 57 -12.24 4.86 9.01
N PRO A 58 -13.12 5.10 10.00
CA PRO A 58 -14.16 6.13 9.92
C PRO A 58 -13.61 7.56 9.80
N ASP A 59 -12.47 7.88 10.43
CA ASP A 59 -11.85 9.22 10.34
C ASP A 59 -11.35 9.56 8.92
N GLN A 60 -10.85 8.57 8.18
CA GLN A 60 -10.36 8.79 6.82
C GLN A 60 -11.48 8.94 5.79
N VAL A 61 -12.60 8.25 5.99
CA VAL A 61 -13.79 8.43 5.13
C VAL A 61 -14.31 9.86 5.22
N ASN A 62 -14.18 10.53 6.37
CA ASN A 62 -14.68 11.89 6.56
C ASN A 62 -13.69 12.97 6.08
N LYS A 63 -12.37 12.73 6.19
CA LYS A 63 -11.34 13.68 5.72
C LYS A 63 -11.21 13.76 4.21
N ASN A 64 -11.49 12.69 3.48
CA ASN A 64 -11.42 12.68 2.02
C ASN A 64 -12.62 13.37 1.32
N MET A 65 -13.63 13.83 2.06
CA MET A 65 -14.83 14.48 1.50
C MET A 65 -15.00 15.95 1.92
N GLY A 66 -14.03 16.56 2.62
CA GLY A 66 -14.22 17.85 3.29
C GLY A 66 -13.12 18.90 3.11
N GLY A 67 -12.37 18.89 2.00
CA GLY A 67 -11.17 19.72 1.86
C GLY A 67 -10.99 20.37 0.49
N ALA A 68 -11.97 21.15 0.02
CA ALA A 68 -11.80 22.07 -1.10
C ALA A 68 -12.56 23.37 -0.80
N GLY A 69 -12.07 24.11 0.19
CA GLY A 69 -12.62 25.41 0.59
C GLY A 69 -11.53 26.34 1.10
N ASP A 70 -10.32 26.19 0.57
CA ASP A 70 -9.21 27.08 0.83
C ASP A 70 -9.12 28.07 -0.33
N SER A 71 -10.07 29.02 -0.37
CA SER A 71 -9.92 30.24 -1.18
C SER A 71 -8.90 31.15 -0.51
N LEU A 72 -7.65 30.70 -0.43
CA LEU A 72 -6.51 31.59 -0.28
C LEU A 72 -6.31 32.24 -1.64
N ILE A 73 -6.94 33.40 -1.82
CA ILE A 73 -6.51 34.35 -2.84
C ILE A 73 -5.28 35.04 -2.23
N PRO A 74 -4.03 34.69 -2.60
CA PRO A 74 -2.90 35.51 -2.21
C PRO A 74 -3.03 36.88 -2.89
N PRO A 75 -2.75 38.00 -2.20
CA PRO A 75 -2.66 39.28 -2.87
C PRO A 75 -1.50 39.22 -3.88
N MET A 76 -1.83 39.37 -5.16
CA MET A 76 -0.85 39.41 -6.24
C MET A 76 0.05 40.65 -6.05
N PRO A 77 1.39 40.49 -6.09
CA PRO A 77 2.28 41.63 -6.26
C PRO A 77 2.18 42.13 -7.71
N SER A 78 1.99 43.44 -7.86
CA SER A 78 1.90 44.14 -9.14
C SER A 78 3.09 43.82 -10.05
N GLU A 79 2.77 43.42 -11.29
CA GLU A 79 3.71 43.26 -12.40
C GLU A 79 4.53 44.53 -12.60
N THR A 80 5.86 44.41 -12.53
CA THR A 80 6.78 45.34 -13.16
C THR A 80 7.42 44.64 -14.34
N ASP A 81 7.09 45.16 -15.50
CA ASP A 81 7.61 44.88 -16.83
C ASP A 81 9.14 44.89 -16.87
N GLN A 82 9.77 43.79 -17.32
CA GLN A 82 10.84 43.82 -18.33
C GLN A 82 11.36 42.42 -18.73
N SER A 83 10.89 41.97 -19.90
CA SER A 83 11.70 41.51 -21.05
C SER A 83 12.84 40.47 -20.85
N ALA A 84 12.50 39.20 -21.06
CA ALA A 84 12.97 38.29 -22.14
C ALA A 84 14.49 37.88 -22.25
N PRO A 85 14.88 36.87 -23.08
CA PRO A 85 15.38 35.57 -22.58
C PRO A 85 16.76 35.15 -23.14
N ALA A 86 17.41 34.15 -22.52
CA ALA A 86 18.46 33.34 -23.15
C ALA A 86 18.53 31.96 -22.47
N ALA A 87 17.95 30.92 -23.07
CA ALA A 87 18.65 29.88 -23.85
C ALA A 87 19.70 29.10 -23.01
N ALA A 88 19.35 27.94 -22.42
CA ALA A 88 19.43 26.58 -22.99
C ALA A 88 20.86 25.98 -23.00
N PRO A 89 21.06 24.65 -23.20
CA PRO A 89 20.60 23.52 -22.38
C PRO A 89 21.73 22.47 -22.14
N ALA A 90 21.42 21.44 -21.33
CA ALA A 90 21.88 20.04 -21.40
C ALA A 90 23.38 19.69 -21.29
N LYS A 91 23.72 18.59 -20.57
CA LYS A 91 24.17 17.24 -21.04
C LYS A 91 24.13 16.32 -19.79
N THR A 92 23.37 15.24 -19.66
CA THR A 92 23.29 14.00 -20.44
C THR A 92 24.64 13.29 -20.63
N GLY A 93 24.87 12.26 -19.82
CA GLY A 93 25.70 11.10 -20.11
C GLY A 93 25.09 9.95 -19.30
N ALA A 94 24.28 9.02 -19.82
CA ALA A 94 24.32 8.24 -21.05
C ALA A 94 25.44 7.18 -21.08
N LYS A 95 24.98 5.91 -20.98
CA LYS A 95 25.52 4.68 -21.56
C LYS A 95 26.65 4.00 -20.77
N LYS A 96 26.81 2.68 -20.76
CA LYS A 96 26.09 1.47 -21.22
C LYS A 96 27.12 0.35 -20.96
N GLY A 97 26.71 -0.84 -20.53
CA GLY A 97 27.64 -1.97 -20.52
C GLY A 97 27.06 -3.23 -19.91
N ALA A 98 26.35 -4.02 -20.73
CA ALA A 98 26.26 -5.47 -20.55
C ALA A 98 27.66 -6.09 -20.82
N PRO A 99 27.97 -7.31 -20.36
CA PRO A 99 27.34 -8.53 -20.89
C PRO A 99 27.01 -9.61 -19.84
N THR A 100 25.99 -10.43 -20.13
CA THR A 100 25.84 -11.80 -19.63
C THR A 100 26.89 -12.71 -20.30
N PRO A 101 27.49 -13.63 -19.55
CA PRO A 101 26.99 -15.01 -19.50
C PRO A 101 27.08 -15.51 -18.03
N ASP A 102 26.28 -16.45 -17.52
CA ASP A 102 26.21 -17.85 -17.90
C ASP A 102 24.90 -18.44 -17.32
N ASP A 103 24.23 -19.25 -18.15
CA ASP A 103 23.26 -20.26 -17.71
C ASP A 103 24.00 -21.30 -16.86
N GLU A 104 24.17 -21.03 -15.57
CA GLU A 104 24.44 -22.09 -14.59
C GLU A 104 23.10 -22.49 -13.96
N GLU A 105 22.59 -23.58 -14.50
CA GLU A 105 21.47 -24.39 -14.03
C GLU A 105 21.43 -24.43 -12.49
N ILE A 106 20.51 -23.69 -11.88
CA ILE A 106 20.23 -23.80 -10.44
C ILE A 106 19.66 -25.21 -10.22
N ASN A 107 20.48 -26.11 -9.70
CA ASN A 107 20.02 -27.42 -9.27
C ASN A 107 19.16 -27.26 -8.01
N ILE A 108 17.86 -27.43 -8.19
CA ILE A 108 16.82 -27.33 -7.15
C ILE A 108 17.03 -28.33 -6.00
N ASP A 109 17.84 -29.38 -6.19
CA ASP A 109 18.16 -30.39 -5.17
C ASP A 109 19.24 -29.97 -4.15
N ASP A 110 19.92 -28.83 -4.32
CA ASP A 110 21.00 -28.36 -3.42
C ASP A 110 20.59 -27.14 -2.57
N ILE A 111 19.28 -26.84 -2.48
CA ILE A 111 18.77 -25.82 -1.55
C ILE A 111 18.45 -26.49 -0.20
N PRO A 112 19.19 -26.19 0.88
CA PRO A 112 18.86 -26.70 2.21
C PRO A 112 17.52 -26.11 2.69
N PHE A 113 16.68 -26.94 3.33
CA PHE A 113 15.39 -26.55 3.92
C PHE A 113 15.50 -25.35 4.87
#